data_AF-A0A4U0SKG2-F1
#
_entry.id   AF-A0A4U0SKG2-F1
#
_cell.length_a   1.000
_cell.length_b   1.000
_cell.length_c   1.000
_cell.angle_alpha   90.00
_cell.angle_beta   90.00
_cell.angle_gamma   90.00
#
_symmetry.space_group_name_H-M   'P 1'
#
loop_
_entity.id
_entity.type
_entity.pdbx_description
1 polymer ?
#
loop_
_entity_poly.entity_id
_entity_poly.type
_entity_poly.pdbx_seq_one_letter_code
_entity_poly.pdbx_strand_id
1 'polypeptide(L)'
;MPRHHRPTAWTLAGLLAAALSACGPGAGAPATAPNTASATASSGTGPATPTDGSTRLCLSGTVQVLYPPADNPLRSSCVHVGTRIVVTLRVRSNYRWAPVVSSAPSVVTVLGNRVAPDGSRAATARAEAPGTTTLSSADTFTPDPHGPPSRAWQLKLRVIP
;
A
#
# COMPACT_ATOMS: atom_id res chain seq x y z
N MET A 1 -14.39 37.37 34.07
CA MET A 1 -14.06 38.47 33.15
C MET A 1 -14.32 38.03 31.72
N PRO A 2 -15.35 38.57 31.04
CA PRO A 2 -15.67 38.23 29.66
C PRO A 2 -14.90 39.12 28.69
N ARG A 3 -14.33 38.57 27.61
CA ARG A 3 -13.84 39.36 26.47
C ARG A 3 -14.45 38.84 25.16
N HIS A 4 -14.99 39.81 24.44
CA HIS A 4 -15.76 39.77 23.21
C HIS A 4 -14.98 39.32 21.96
N HIS A 5 -15.76 38.80 20.99
CA HIS A 5 -15.74 38.93 19.52
C HIS A 5 -14.38 38.96 18.78
N ARG A 6 -14.21 38.29 17.63
CA ARG A 6 -14.97 38.48 16.38
C ARG A 6 -14.82 37.30 15.40
N PRO A 7 -15.81 37.08 14.50
CA PRO A 7 -15.71 36.20 13.35
C PRO A 7 -14.99 36.88 12.17
N THR A 8 -14.29 36.12 11.35
CA THR A 8 -13.69 36.63 10.10
C THR A 8 -14.18 35.77 8.93
N ALA A 9 -15.06 36.34 8.13
CA ALA A 9 -15.56 35.81 6.87
C ALA A 9 -14.76 36.43 5.72
N TRP A 10 -14.29 35.62 4.77
CA TRP A 10 -13.80 36.10 3.47
C TRP A 10 -14.41 35.25 2.34
N THR A 11 -15.14 35.96 1.49
CA THR A 11 -15.74 35.55 0.20
C THR A 11 -14.74 35.80 -0.94
N LEU A 12 -14.90 35.10 -2.07
CA LEU A 12 -14.63 35.45 -3.51
C LEU A 12 -14.28 34.15 -4.27
N ALA A 13 -15.09 33.62 -5.18
CA ALA A 13 -15.51 34.08 -6.52
C ALA A 13 -14.45 33.85 -7.63
N GLY A 14 -14.90 33.25 -8.74
CA GLY A 14 -14.18 33.13 -10.02
C GLY A 14 -13.51 31.76 -10.24
N LEU A 15 -13.49 31.13 -11.41
CA LEU A 15 -13.79 31.57 -12.78
C LEU A 15 -14.01 30.32 -13.67
N LEU A 16 -14.78 30.48 -14.74
CA LEU A 16 -14.97 29.51 -15.83
C LEU A 16 -13.66 29.17 -16.56
N ALA A 17 -13.55 27.93 -17.06
CA ALA A 17 -12.95 27.65 -18.36
C ALA A 17 -13.46 26.30 -18.91
N ALA A 18 -14.14 26.37 -20.06
CA ALA A 18 -14.48 25.25 -20.92
C ALA A 18 -13.30 24.86 -21.81
N ALA A 19 -13.16 23.58 -22.18
CA ALA A 19 -12.62 23.17 -23.48
C ALA A 19 -12.56 21.64 -23.70
N LEU A 20 -13.18 21.24 -24.82
CA LEU A 20 -12.70 20.29 -25.84
C LEU A 20 -12.82 18.77 -25.61
N SER A 21 -13.90 18.27 -26.20
CA SER A 21 -14.05 17.04 -26.99
C SER A 21 -12.79 16.35 -27.50
N ALA A 22 -12.71 15.03 -27.29
CA ALA A 22 -12.04 14.11 -28.19
C ALA A 22 -12.85 12.81 -28.30
N CYS A 23 -13.51 12.64 -29.44
CA CYS A 23 -14.21 11.42 -29.86
C CYS A 23 -13.19 10.52 -30.54
N GLY A 24 -13.04 9.28 -30.10
CA GLY A 24 -12.15 8.29 -30.73
C GLY A 24 -12.83 6.93 -30.82
N PRO A 25 -13.36 6.53 -31.99
CA PRO A 25 -13.89 5.19 -32.21
C PRO A 25 -12.77 4.28 -32.73
N GLY A 26 -12.27 3.38 -31.88
CA GLY A 26 -11.36 2.30 -32.29
C GLY A 26 -12.12 0.97 -32.35
N ALA A 27 -12.84 0.73 -33.44
CA ALA A 27 -13.44 -0.57 -33.75
C ALA A 27 -12.44 -1.42 -34.55
N GLY A 28 -12.15 -2.63 -34.09
CA GLY A 28 -11.28 -3.57 -34.79
C GLY A 28 -11.25 -4.94 -34.13
N ALA A 29 -12.29 -5.74 -34.36
CA ALA A 29 -12.23 -7.20 -34.22
C ALA A 29 -13.17 -7.82 -35.27
N PRO A 30 -12.65 -8.73 -36.09
CA PRO A 30 -13.14 -10.10 -35.96
C PRO A 30 -11.99 -11.12 -36.04
N ALA A 31 -11.94 -12.03 -35.08
CA ALA A 31 -11.07 -13.20 -35.14
C ALA A 31 -11.91 -14.45 -35.47
N THR A 32 -11.44 -15.14 -36.50
CA THR A 32 -11.98 -16.33 -37.15
C THR A 32 -11.81 -17.58 -36.27
N ALA A 33 -12.94 -18.19 -35.88
CA ALA A 33 -13.29 -19.62 -35.94
C ALA A 33 -12.35 -20.71 -35.32
N PRO A 34 -12.75 -22.01 -35.28
CA PRO A 34 -12.74 -22.83 -34.07
C PRO A 34 -11.58 -23.85 -34.04
N ASN A 35 -11.28 -24.41 -32.86
CA ASN A 35 -10.60 -25.70 -32.82
C ASN A 35 -11.01 -26.55 -31.60
N THR A 36 -11.39 -27.78 -31.95
CA THR A 36 -11.87 -28.86 -31.10
C THR A 36 -10.68 -29.73 -30.65
N ALA A 37 -10.88 -30.39 -29.51
CA ALA A 37 -10.32 -31.70 -29.12
C ALA A 37 -9.02 -31.79 -28.28
N SER A 38 -9.24 -32.40 -27.10
CA SER A 38 -8.53 -33.56 -26.55
C SER A 38 -7.20 -33.42 -25.79
N ALA A 39 -7.34 -33.60 -24.47
CA ALA A 39 -6.75 -34.67 -23.64
C ALA A 39 -5.23 -34.81 -23.43
N THR A 40 -4.92 -35.08 -22.15
CA THR A 40 -3.95 -36.06 -21.60
C THR A 40 -2.79 -35.48 -20.78
N ALA A 41 -2.88 -35.77 -19.47
CA ALA A 41 -1.87 -36.00 -18.43
C ALA A 41 -0.39 -35.70 -18.69
N SER A 42 0.24 -35.02 -17.71
CA SER A 42 1.43 -35.48 -16.96
C SER A 42 1.90 -34.35 -16.03
N SER A 43 1.90 -34.54 -14.71
CA SER A 43 3.04 -35.02 -13.91
C SER A 43 3.89 -33.89 -13.36
N GLY A 44 3.88 -33.77 -12.02
CA GLY A 44 5.02 -33.31 -11.23
C GLY A 44 5.44 -31.85 -11.39
N THR A 45 4.92 -30.99 -10.53
CA THR A 45 5.68 -29.80 -10.11
C THR A 45 5.52 -29.69 -8.61
N GLY A 46 6.50 -30.23 -7.89
CA GLY A 46 6.62 -30.02 -6.46
C GLY A 46 6.65 -28.52 -6.16
N PRO A 47 6.24 -28.09 -4.95
CA PRO A 47 6.35 -26.69 -4.57
C PRO A 47 7.83 -26.29 -4.63
N ALA A 48 8.18 -25.47 -5.62
CA ALA A 48 9.45 -24.76 -5.64
C ALA A 48 9.50 -23.91 -4.37
N THR A 49 10.22 -24.42 -3.37
CA THR A 49 10.56 -23.65 -2.19
C THR A 49 11.45 -22.52 -2.69
N PRO A 50 11.12 -21.24 -2.48
CA PRO A 50 12.06 -20.18 -2.76
C PRO A 50 13.21 -20.31 -1.76
N THR A 51 14.26 -21.03 -2.14
CA THR A 51 15.58 -20.97 -1.51
C THR A 51 16.22 -19.68 -1.98
N ASP A 52 15.77 -18.56 -1.43
CA ASP A 52 16.46 -17.29 -1.58
C ASP A 52 17.60 -17.28 -0.54
N GLY A 53 18.70 -17.89 -0.97
CA GLY A 53 20.02 -17.74 -0.37
C GLY A 53 20.47 -16.30 -0.47
N SER A 54 19.98 -15.48 0.45
CA SER A 54 20.67 -14.27 0.87
C SER A 54 20.83 -14.36 2.37
N THR A 55 21.99 -14.84 2.82
CA THR A 55 22.57 -14.52 4.13
C THR A 55 22.92 -13.02 4.21
N ARG A 56 22.08 -12.16 3.64
CA ARG A 56 22.04 -10.74 3.97
C ARG A 56 21.54 -10.67 5.40
N LEU A 57 22.40 -10.11 6.25
CA LEU A 57 22.14 -9.79 7.63
C LEU A 57 20.71 -9.30 7.78
N CYS A 58 19.90 -9.99 8.59
CA CYS A 58 18.55 -9.54 8.88
C CYS A 58 18.63 -8.19 9.57
N LEU A 59 17.71 -7.29 9.23
CA LEU A 59 17.74 -5.92 9.77
C LEU A 59 17.42 -5.95 11.27
N SER A 60 18.02 -5.05 12.03
CA SER A 60 17.77 -4.87 13.46
C SER A 60 17.61 -3.39 13.80
N GLY A 61 17.16 -3.09 15.02
CA GLY A 61 16.98 -1.71 15.48
C GLY A 61 15.70 -1.08 14.90
N THR A 62 15.83 0.01 14.16
CA THR A 62 14.68 0.70 13.53
C THR A 62 14.78 0.64 12.01
N VAL A 63 13.74 0.11 11.38
CA VAL A 63 13.60 0.05 9.92
C VAL A 63 12.56 1.08 9.49
N GLN A 64 12.96 2.00 8.61
CA GLN A 64 12.06 2.98 8.01
C GLN A 64 11.57 2.50 6.64
N VAL A 65 10.26 2.60 6.42
CA VAL A 65 9.60 2.18 5.19
C VAL A 65 8.79 3.35 4.67
N LEU A 66 9.14 3.85 3.49
CA LEU A 66 8.45 4.94 2.84
C LEU A 66 7.76 4.44 1.57
N TYR A 67 6.48 4.80 1.41
CA TYR A 67 5.71 4.44 0.22
C TYR A 67 4.89 5.63 -0.31
N PRO A 68 4.85 5.90 -1.64
CA PRO A 68 5.68 5.29 -2.66
C PRO A 68 7.18 5.61 -2.48
N PRO A 69 8.08 4.71 -2.92
CA PRO A 69 9.52 4.90 -2.83
C PRO A 69 10.03 5.97 -3.81
N ALA A 70 11.26 6.45 -3.60
CA ALA A 70 11.98 7.24 -4.61
C ALA A 70 12.50 6.32 -5.73
N ASP A 71 13.28 5.28 -5.41
CA ASP A 71 13.98 4.49 -6.46
C ASP A 71 13.91 2.95 -6.29
N ASN A 72 13.50 2.42 -5.12
CA ASN A 72 13.30 0.98 -4.95
C ASN A 72 12.44 0.69 -3.70
N PRO A 73 11.21 0.17 -3.82
CA PRO A 73 10.38 -0.11 -2.65
C PRO A 73 10.85 -1.37 -1.93
N LEU A 74 11.06 -1.27 -0.62
CA LEU A 74 11.17 -2.45 0.22
C LEU A 74 9.83 -3.22 0.17
N ARG A 75 9.81 -4.37 -0.49
CA ARG A 75 8.64 -5.28 -0.60
C ARG A 75 8.73 -6.47 0.34
N SER A 76 9.95 -6.88 0.66
CA SER A 76 10.24 -7.97 1.58
C SER A 76 11.50 -7.69 2.38
N SER A 77 11.53 -8.10 3.65
CA SER A 77 12.74 -8.02 4.47
C SER A 77 12.79 -9.14 5.51
N CYS A 78 14.01 -9.52 5.87
CA CYS A 78 14.27 -10.22 7.13
C CYS A 78 14.55 -9.20 8.24
N VAL A 79 14.01 -9.44 9.44
CA VAL A 79 14.24 -8.61 10.63
C VAL A 79 14.44 -9.47 11.88
N HIS A 80 15.14 -8.95 12.88
CA HIS A 80 15.24 -9.59 14.21
C HIS A 80 14.04 -9.28 15.11
N VAL A 81 13.75 -10.16 16.07
CA VAL A 81 12.81 -9.86 17.17
C VAL A 81 13.24 -8.56 17.88
N GLY A 82 12.26 -7.77 18.30
CA GLY A 82 12.46 -6.46 18.90
C GLY A 82 12.64 -5.30 17.92
N THR A 83 12.85 -5.58 16.63
CA THR A 83 12.97 -4.54 15.58
C THR A 83 11.71 -3.68 15.51
N ARG A 84 11.89 -2.36 15.50
CA ARG A 84 10.82 -1.38 15.29
C ARG A 84 10.71 -1.05 13.80
N ILE A 85 9.52 -1.22 13.24
CA ILE A 85 9.22 -0.88 11.85
C ILE A 85 8.39 0.40 11.83
N VAL A 86 8.92 1.45 11.21
CA VAL A 86 8.24 2.73 11.04
C VAL A 86 7.82 2.85 9.58
N VAL A 87 6.51 2.88 9.34
CA VAL A 87 5.93 2.94 8.00
C VAL A 87 5.34 4.34 7.77
N THR A 88 5.68 4.96 6.64
CA THR A 88 5.09 6.20 6.17
C THR A 88 4.50 5.99 4.77
N LEU A 89 3.18 6.03 4.68
CA LEU A 89 2.45 5.97 3.42
C LEU A 89 2.05 7.39 3.02
N ARG A 90 2.81 7.98 2.10
CA ARG A 90 2.54 9.32 1.57
C ARG A 90 1.23 9.31 0.81
N VAL A 91 0.49 10.39 1.03
CA VAL A 91 -0.74 10.67 0.32
C VAL A 91 -0.44 11.07 -1.12
N ARG A 92 -1.34 10.77 -2.06
CA ARG A 92 -1.34 11.39 -3.39
C ARG A 92 -2.72 11.99 -3.64
N SER A 93 -2.77 13.30 -3.88
CA SER A 93 -4.01 13.99 -4.22
C SER A 93 -5.16 13.65 -3.23
N ASN A 94 -6.28 13.18 -3.75
CA ASN A 94 -7.52 12.90 -3.02
C ASN A 94 -7.63 11.47 -2.46
N TYR A 95 -6.54 10.70 -2.47
CA TYR A 95 -6.52 9.36 -1.88
C TYR A 95 -6.25 9.43 -0.38
N ARG A 96 -6.78 8.47 0.38
CA ARG A 96 -6.50 8.33 1.81
C ARG A 96 -6.18 6.88 2.16
N TRP A 97 -5.07 6.67 2.88
CA TRP A 97 -4.65 5.34 3.30
C TRP A 97 -5.47 4.83 4.49
N ALA A 98 -5.88 3.57 4.43
CA ALA A 98 -6.43 2.81 5.54
C ALA A 98 -5.37 2.54 6.63
N PRO A 99 -5.77 2.11 7.85
CA PRO A 99 -4.80 1.76 8.89
C PRO A 99 -3.89 0.64 8.39
N VAL A 100 -2.61 0.67 8.79
CA VAL A 100 -1.71 -0.46 8.52
C VAL A 100 -2.12 -1.61 9.44
N VAL A 101 -2.29 -2.79 8.86
CA VAL A 101 -2.65 -4.03 9.56
C VAL A 101 -1.58 -5.08 9.35
N SER A 102 -1.44 -5.99 10.33
CA SER A 102 -0.55 -7.15 10.27
C SER A 102 -1.38 -8.41 10.06
N SER A 103 -0.97 -9.28 9.14
CA SER A 103 -1.62 -10.58 8.94
C SER A 103 -1.39 -11.56 10.09
N ALA A 104 -0.33 -11.35 10.89
CA ALA A 104 -0.02 -12.13 12.08
C ALA A 104 0.40 -11.19 13.23
N PRO A 105 -0.57 -10.66 14.01
CA PRO A 105 -0.30 -9.71 15.10
C PRO A 105 0.63 -10.24 16.20
N SER A 106 0.63 -11.55 16.45
CA SER A 106 1.54 -12.22 17.39
C SER A 106 3.00 -12.23 16.94
N VAL A 107 3.26 -12.11 15.63
CA VAL A 107 4.62 -12.05 15.05
C VAL A 107 5.07 -10.59 14.94
N VAL A 108 4.21 -9.71 14.41
CA VAL A 108 4.44 -8.27 14.36
C VAL A 108 3.17 -7.55 14.82
N THR A 109 3.28 -6.82 15.92
CA THR A 109 2.20 -6.01 16.45
C THR A 109 2.30 -4.57 15.93
N VAL A 110 1.17 -4.02 15.46
CA VAL A 110 1.10 -2.60 15.09
C VAL A 110 0.76 -1.79 16.34
N LEU A 111 1.72 -1.02 16.84
CA LEU A 111 1.64 -0.23 18.07
C LEU A 111 0.94 1.12 17.88
N GLY A 112 0.94 1.64 16.65
CA GLY A 112 0.33 2.93 16.37
C GLY A 112 0.02 3.10 14.89
N ASN A 113 -1.07 3.82 14.61
CA ASN A 113 -1.52 4.23 13.29
C ASN A 113 -2.09 5.64 13.41
N ARG A 114 -1.48 6.61 12.74
CA ARG A 114 -1.88 8.02 12.79
C ARG A 114 -1.90 8.62 11.39
N VAL A 115 -2.80 9.57 11.17
CA VAL A 115 -2.75 10.47 10.01
C VAL A 115 -1.86 11.65 10.39
N ALA A 116 -0.83 11.92 9.60
CA ALA A 116 -0.01 13.11 9.77
C ALA A 116 -0.72 14.35 9.18
N PRO A 117 -0.30 15.57 9.57
CA PRO A 117 -0.94 16.81 9.09
C PRO A 117 -0.95 16.96 7.56
N ASP A 118 0.02 16.37 6.87
CA ASP A 118 0.11 16.35 5.41
C ASP A 118 -0.83 15.32 4.74
N GLY A 119 -1.63 14.61 5.52
CA GLY A 119 -2.55 13.56 5.05
C GLY A 119 -1.89 12.19 4.85
N SER A 120 -0.58 12.06 5.05
CA SER A 120 0.10 10.77 5.01
C SER A 120 -0.31 9.89 6.21
N ARG A 121 -0.18 8.57 6.06
CA ARG A 121 -0.38 7.62 7.16
C ARG A 121 0.98 7.22 7.73
N ALA A 122 1.17 7.47 9.02
CA ALA A 122 2.33 7.00 9.78
C ALA A 122 1.91 5.85 10.70
N ALA A 123 2.59 4.71 10.59
CA ALA A 123 2.39 3.56 11.45
C ALA A 123 3.70 3.14 12.13
N THR A 124 3.60 2.65 13.36
CA THR A 124 4.71 2.00 14.06
C THR A 124 4.30 0.58 14.37
N ALA A 125 5.13 -0.37 14.00
CA ALA A 125 5.00 -1.78 14.35
C ALA A 125 6.27 -2.30 15.03
N ARG A 126 6.16 -3.42 15.73
CA ARG A 126 7.27 -4.08 16.41
C ARG A 126 7.23 -5.58 16.15
N ALA A 127 8.39 -6.15 15.85
CA ALA A 127 8.57 -7.59 15.73
C ALA A 127 8.61 -8.20 17.14
N GLU A 128 7.63 -9.03 17.48
CA GLU A 128 7.44 -9.58 18.83
C GLU A 128 7.87 -11.05 18.92
N ALA A 129 7.67 -11.83 17.86
CA ALA A 129 8.02 -13.25 17.84
C ALA A 129 8.55 -13.69 16.46
N PRO A 130 9.38 -14.75 16.39
CA PRO A 130 9.80 -15.33 15.13
C PRO A 130 8.62 -15.81 14.29
N GLY A 131 8.70 -15.65 12.97
CA GLY A 131 7.63 -16.04 12.05
C GLY A 131 7.64 -15.26 10.75
N THR A 132 6.59 -15.42 9.95
CA THR A 132 6.37 -14.61 8.74
C THR A 132 5.05 -13.87 8.85
N THR A 133 5.03 -12.62 8.42
CA THR A 133 3.83 -11.78 8.43
C THR A 133 3.86 -10.80 7.26
N THR A 134 2.70 -10.25 6.92
CA THR A 134 2.57 -9.18 5.93
C THR A 134 1.95 -7.97 6.61
N LEU A 135 2.62 -6.83 6.51
CA LEU A 135 2.00 -5.54 6.79
C LEU A 135 1.31 -5.05 5.51
N SER A 136 0.07 -4.59 5.61
CA SER A 136 -0.67 -4.11 4.45
C SER A 136 -1.53 -2.89 4.78
N SER A 137 -1.83 -2.13 3.73
CA SER A 137 -2.81 -1.04 3.73
C SER A 137 -3.30 -0.83 2.30
N ALA A 138 -4.48 -0.25 2.14
CA ALA A 138 -5.02 0.17 0.85
C ALA A 138 -5.44 1.64 0.95
N ASP A 139 -5.26 2.39 -0.13
CA ASP A 139 -5.87 3.72 -0.23
C ASP A 139 -7.24 3.65 -0.87
N THR A 140 -8.07 4.65 -0.58
CA THR A 140 -9.36 4.86 -1.22
C THR A 140 -9.45 6.28 -1.72
N PHE A 141 -10.08 6.47 -2.88
CA PHE A 141 -10.40 7.80 -3.35
C PHE A 141 -11.47 8.42 -2.45
N THR A 142 -11.38 9.71 -2.20
CA THR A 142 -12.34 10.47 -1.37
C THR A 142 -12.65 11.77 -2.10
N PRO A 143 -13.92 12.19 -2.27
CA PRO A 143 -15.11 11.73 -1.54
C PRO A 143 -15.83 10.51 -2.13
N ASP A 144 -15.48 10.08 -3.35
CA ASP A 144 -16.24 9.06 -4.08
C ASP A 144 -15.63 7.65 -3.95
N PRO A 145 -16.32 6.68 -3.32
CA PRO A 145 -15.85 5.29 -3.26
C PRO A 145 -15.85 4.58 -4.62
N HIS A 146 -16.57 5.08 -5.63
CA HIS A 146 -16.53 4.62 -7.02
C HIS A 146 -15.51 5.39 -7.87
N GLY A 147 -14.65 6.18 -7.21
CA GLY A 147 -13.57 6.92 -7.85
C GLY A 147 -12.52 6.02 -8.52
N PRO A 148 -11.43 6.62 -9.04
CA PRO A 148 -10.44 5.86 -9.79
C PRO A 148 -9.77 4.79 -8.93
N PRO A 149 -9.18 3.74 -9.55
CA PRO A 149 -8.72 2.54 -8.85
C PRO A 149 -7.84 2.83 -7.63
N SER A 150 -8.12 2.11 -6.54
CA SER A 150 -7.33 2.09 -5.32
C SER A 150 -5.97 1.41 -5.52
N ARG A 151 -5.02 1.75 -4.66
CA ARG A 151 -3.69 1.17 -4.59
C ARG A 151 -3.54 0.40 -3.29
N ALA A 152 -2.94 -0.78 -3.40
CA ALA A 152 -2.51 -1.55 -2.25
C ALA A 152 -1.02 -1.32 -1.97
N TRP A 153 -0.67 -1.30 -0.70
CA TRP A 153 0.69 -1.41 -0.21
C TRP A 153 0.83 -2.67 0.64
N GLN A 154 1.94 -3.38 0.45
CA GLN A 154 2.29 -4.57 1.22
C GLN A 154 3.79 -4.62 1.48
N LEU A 155 4.15 -5.14 2.65
CA LEU A 155 5.51 -5.46 3.07
C LEU A 155 5.52 -6.84 3.74
N LYS A 156 6.20 -7.80 3.12
CA LYS A 156 6.41 -9.14 3.68
C LYS A 156 7.60 -9.14 4.63
N LEU A 157 7.42 -9.60 5.86
CA LEU A 157 8.46 -9.67 6.87
C LEU A 157 8.70 -11.11 7.28
N ARG A 158 9.97 -11.51 7.33
CA ARG A 158 10.43 -12.71 8.03
C ARG A 158 11.13 -12.26 9.31
N VAL A 159 10.55 -12.58 10.45
CA VAL A 159 11.11 -12.31 11.77
C VAL A 159 11.93 -13.52 12.21
N ILE A 160 13.18 -13.29 12.53
CA ILE A 160 14.09 -14.27 13.13
C ILE A 160 14.42 -13.88 14.58
N PRO A 161 14.85 -14.83 15.43
CA PRO A 161 15.32 -14.52 16.78
C PRO A 161 16.34 -13.38 16.82
#